data_AF-A0A947REN6-F1
#
_entry.id   AF-A0A947REN6-F1
#
_cell.length_a   1.000
_cell.length_b   1.000
_cell.length_c   1.000
_cell.angle_alpha   90.00
_cell.angle_beta   90.00
_cell.angle_gamma   90.00
#
_symmetry.space_group_name_H-M   'P 1'
#
loop_
_entity.id
_entity.type
_entity.pdbx_description
1 polymer ?
#
loop_
_entity_poly.entity_id
_entity_poly.type
_entity_poly.pdbx_seq_one_letter_code
_entity_poly.pdbx_strand_id
1 'polypeptide(L)'
;MGNSLETNAFNLCASIARGFLSHPANEIDASSLDLLHQTSLRVLFIVMITLYLEENNLLDNSAEFRENLGIYGLREDIEKNRRGYCGKRLKLIKRIRGTIERVFSPSGFCAPFKARIFNPENQANKPIFKWKIFDGDVIDSLKELFSIWAHPGSSLMSWKPPDIAEIMDIYSYLLDSEPRLAESDVVVLNNGKRVLDVREAHPGDIRRGRIIKKGNVVYEMVKGKSRKSGTVYTPDEIVNKIVERTLGPLNENPLRVLDPSCGTGRFLSGALDYLIEQKKRGSVEEIRKIISDSIFGVDQDRIAVELAEVHLMLRTHRLDNPAPELKSNLFVGDTLKGVDSYFIRGLLQSDGDVEKAIDDRPQTTFDEIRWKPVWQHLLNCENRNEKANELASIYDLFIDYLNNENADFKELKMDFQRKLVNFPNSASNHDYRDIENFHQEVNFPFLFYGLNGDVLPDGGFDAVIGNPPYGDILDAESKKLIQKLGYKSGGGGNNDIFRFFVERGLKLLKKGGMLGFILPNTYLKGKKYRNFRKRVVEMSCPEEILD
;
A
#
# COMPACT_ATOMS: atom_id res chain seq x y z
N MET A 1 -15.24 -15.82 26.81
CA MET A 1 -14.73 -14.49 26.45
C MET A 1 -14.69 -14.47 24.94
N GLY A 2 -15.46 -13.60 24.30
CA GLY A 2 -15.45 -13.50 22.83
C GLY A 2 -14.05 -13.11 22.37
N ASN A 3 -13.50 -13.81 21.37
CA ASN A 3 -12.24 -13.41 20.74
C ASN A 3 -12.46 -12.08 20.02
N SER A 4 -11.47 -11.19 20.04
CA SER A 4 -11.51 -9.95 19.28
C SER A 4 -11.43 -10.24 17.77
N LEU A 5 -11.87 -9.30 16.94
CA LEU A 5 -11.82 -9.45 15.49
C LEU A 5 -10.39 -9.63 14.97
N GLU A 6 -9.42 -8.92 15.54
CA GLU A 6 -8.01 -9.07 15.19
C GLU A 6 -7.50 -10.48 15.52
N THR A 7 -7.97 -11.07 16.61
CA THR A 7 -7.63 -12.45 16.99
C THR A 7 -8.11 -13.46 15.95
N ASN A 8 -9.35 -13.31 15.48
CA ASN A 8 -9.91 -14.26 14.52
C ASN A 8 -9.33 -14.06 13.12
N ALA A 9 -9.04 -12.82 12.73
CA ALA A 9 -8.31 -12.51 11.50
C ALA A 9 -6.90 -13.12 11.51
N PHE A 10 -6.17 -13.00 12.64
CA PHE A 10 -4.87 -13.66 12.83
C PHE A 10 -4.97 -15.18 12.69
N ASN A 11 -5.95 -15.80 13.36
CA ASN A 11 -6.15 -17.25 13.31
C ASN A 11 -6.49 -17.73 11.89
N LEU A 12 -7.29 -16.96 11.14
CA LEU A 12 -7.61 -17.26 9.75
C LEU A 12 -6.39 -17.12 8.84
N CYS A 13 -5.65 -16.01 8.93
CA CYS A 13 -4.41 -15.82 8.16
C CYS A 13 -3.43 -16.98 8.39
N ALA A 14 -3.18 -17.34 9.65
CA ALA A 14 -2.29 -18.43 10.00
C ALA A 14 -2.80 -19.80 9.51
N SER A 15 -4.12 -20.02 9.50
CA SER A 15 -4.70 -21.25 8.95
C SER A 15 -4.63 -21.32 7.43
N ILE A 16 -4.82 -20.21 6.73
CA ILE A 16 -4.63 -20.13 5.27
C ILE A 16 -3.19 -20.49 4.92
N ALA A 17 -2.21 -19.87 5.60
CA ALA A 17 -0.79 -20.15 5.36
C ALA A 17 -0.43 -21.63 5.59
N ARG A 18 -0.90 -22.23 6.68
CA ARG A 18 -0.69 -23.66 6.96
C ARG A 18 -1.35 -24.56 5.93
N GLY A 19 -2.60 -24.25 5.55
CA GLY A 19 -3.32 -25.04 4.56
C GLY A 19 -2.63 -25.01 3.20
N PHE A 20 -2.16 -23.84 2.76
CA PHE A 20 -1.35 -23.74 1.55
C PHE A 20 -0.03 -24.52 1.65
N LEU A 21 0.73 -24.37 2.74
CA LEU A 21 1.99 -25.10 2.91
C LEU A 21 1.79 -26.63 2.91
N SER A 22 0.75 -27.11 3.60
CA SER A 22 0.51 -28.54 3.79
C SER A 22 -0.10 -29.25 2.57
N HIS A 23 -0.64 -28.49 1.61
CA HIS A 23 -1.34 -29.09 0.48
C HIS A 23 -0.31 -29.67 -0.52
N PRO A 24 -0.39 -30.97 -0.85
CA PRO A 24 0.67 -31.69 -1.56
C PRO A 24 0.90 -31.24 -3.02
N ALA A 25 -0.08 -30.55 -3.61
CA ALA A 25 0.05 -29.99 -4.96
C ALA A 25 0.71 -28.60 -4.99
N ASN A 26 1.01 -28.02 -3.83
CA ASN A 26 1.69 -26.73 -3.75
C ASN A 26 3.17 -26.99 -3.49
N GLU A 27 4.03 -26.57 -4.40
CA GLU A 27 5.49 -26.67 -4.26
C GLU A 27 5.98 -25.47 -3.45
N ILE A 28 5.72 -25.48 -2.14
CA ILE A 28 6.07 -24.40 -1.20
C ILE A 28 7.16 -24.90 -0.26
N ASP A 29 8.24 -24.14 -0.15
CA ASP A 29 9.35 -24.39 0.77
C ASP A 29 9.62 -23.17 1.69
N ALA A 30 10.71 -23.24 2.45
CA ALA A 30 11.12 -22.18 3.37
C ALA A 30 11.41 -20.84 2.66
N SER A 31 11.85 -20.86 1.39
CA SER A 31 12.13 -19.64 0.62
C SER A 31 10.84 -18.91 0.21
N SER A 32 9.70 -19.59 0.27
CA SER A 32 8.39 -19.06 -0.13
C SER A 32 7.60 -18.42 1.02
N LEU A 33 8.18 -18.29 2.24
CA LEU A 33 7.45 -17.84 3.43
C LEU A 33 6.86 -16.42 3.29
N ASP A 34 7.59 -15.48 2.70
CA ASP A 34 7.10 -14.12 2.49
C ASP A 34 5.95 -14.09 1.47
N LEU A 35 6.11 -14.81 0.36
CA LEU A 35 5.07 -14.96 -0.65
C LEU A 35 3.82 -15.65 -0.06
N LEU A 36 4.03 -16.65 0.80
CA LEU A 36 2.97 -17.33 1.54
C LEU A 36 2.24 -16.38 2.48
N HIS A 37 2.98 -15.54 3.20
CA HIS A 37 2.43 -14.51 4.09
C HIS A 37 1.54 -13.54 3.32
N GLN A 38 2.08 -12.92 2.27
CA GLN A 38 1.39 -11.93 1.45
C GLN A 38 0.15 -12.53 0.78
N THR A 39 0.25 -13.76 0.28
CA THR A 39 -0.90 -14.48 -0.30
C THR A 39 -1.97 -14.74 0.74
N SER A 40 -1.58 -15.12 1.97
CA SER A 40 -2.52 -15.41 3.05
C SER A 40 -3.23 -14.14 3.55
N LEU A 41 -2.52 -13.02 3.66
CA LEU A 41 -3.11 -11.71 3.93
C LEU A 41 -4.09 -11.31 2.83
N ARG A 42 -3.71 -11.46 1.55
CA ARG A 42 -4.57 -11.11 0.42
C ARG A 42 -5.88 -11.91 0.44
N VAL A 43 -5.81 -13.22 0.68
CA VAL A 43 -7.00 -14.07 0.83
C VAL A 43 -7.88 -13.60 1.99
N LEU A 44 -7.29 -13.31 3.15
CA LEU A 44 -8.03 -12.78 4.31
C LEU A 44 -8.77 -11.49 3.95
N PHE A 45 -8.09 -10.51 3.37
CA PHE A 45 -8.71 -9.22 3.04
C PHE A 45 -9.76 -9.33 1.93
N ILE A 46 -9.58 -10.20 0.94
CA ILE A 46 -10.61 -10.51 -0.05
C ILE A 46 -11.88 -11.03 0.65
N VAL A 47 -11.73 -12.00 1.56
CA VAL A 47 -12.86 -12.52 2.34
C VAL A 47 -13.55 -11.42 3.14
N MET A 48 -12.78 -10.58 3.85
CA MET A 48 -13.34 -9.52 4.70
C MET A 48 -14.01 -8.40 3.91
N ILE A 49 -13.41 -7.96 2.81
CA ILE A 49 -13.97 -6.91 1.95
C ILE A 49 -15.21 -7.42 1.24
N THR A 50 -15.20 -8.65 0.74
CA THR A 50 -16.40 -9.22 0.13
C THR A 50 -17.55 -9.32 1.13
N LEU A 51 -17.30 -9.72 2.38
CA LEU A 51 -18.31 -9.69 3.45
C LEU A 51 -18.87 -8.28 3.67
N TYR A 52 -17.99 -7.27 3.78
CA TYR A 52 -18.41 -5.88 3.92
C TYR A 52 -19.31 -5.45 2.75
N LEU A 53 -18.90 -5.79 1.52
CA LEU A 53 -19.62 -5.40 0.33
C LEU A 53 -20.99 -6.09 0.22
N GLU A 54 -21.10 -7.39 0.50
CA GLU A 54 -22.38 -8.11 0.46
C GLU A 54 -23.40 -7.51 1.42
N GLU A 55 -22.94 -7.11 2.60
CA GLU A 55 -23.81 -6.77 3.72
C GLU A 55 -24.26 -5.31 3.70
N ASN A 56 -23.43 -4.46 3.11
CA ASN A 56 -23.83 -3.11 2.77
C ASN A 56 -24.63 -3.05 1.46
N ASN A 57 -25.00 -4.21 0.88
CA ASN A 57 -25.66 -4.30 -0.42
C ASN A 57 -24.89 -3.49 -1.46
N LEU A 58 -23.62 -3.80 -1.64
CA LEU A 58 -22.69 -3.18 -2.60
C LEU A 58 -22.24 -4.18 -3.69
N LEU A 59 -22.64 -5.44 -3.58
CA LEU A 59 -22.49 -6.48 -4.59
C LEU A 59 -23.84 -7.06 -4.99
N ASP A 60 -23.83 -7.85 -6.06
CA ASP A 60 -25.00 -8.62 -6.51
C ASP A 60 -25.56 -9.49 -5.38
N ASN A 61 -26.84 -9.32 -5.14
CA ASN A 61 -27.61 -10.02 -4.12
C ASN A 61 -28.44 -11.17 -4.72
N SER A 62 -28.23 -11.52 -5.98
CA SER A 62 -28.87 -12.67 -6.61
C SER A 62 -28.64 -13.94 -5.79
N ALA A 63 -29.66 -14.80 -5.77
CA ALA A 63 -29.56 -16.10 -5.11
C ALA A 63 -28.38 -16.91 -5.68
N GLU A 64 -28.15 -16.81 -7.00
CA GLU A 64 -27.04 -17.47 -7.68
C GLU A 64 -25.67 -17.02 -7.16
N PHE A 65 -25.45 -15.71 -7.02
CA PHE A 65 -24.22 -15.18 -6.45
C PHE A 65 -24.07 -15.64 -5.00
N ARG A 66 -25.09 -15.43 -4.17
CA ARG A 66 -25.05 -15.78 -2.75
C ARG A 66 -24.80 -17.26 -2.52
N GLU A 67 -25.42 -18.16 -3.27
CA GLU A 67 -25.25 -19.60 -3.13
C GLU A 67 -23.85 -20.05 -3.57
N ASN A 68 -23.40 -19.60 -4.75
CA ASN A 68 -22.22 -20.20 -5.39
C ASN A 68 -20.91 -19.44 -5.18
N LEU A 69 -20.96 -18.12 -4.94
CA LEU A 69 -19.80 -17.23 -4.95
C LEU A 69 -19.69 -16.38 -3.67
N GLY A 70 -20.78 -15.80 -3.19
CA GLY A 70 -20.77 -14.75 -2.19
C GLY A 70 -20.55 -15.24 -0.76
N ILE A 71 -19.56 -14.73 -0.04
CA ILE A 71 -19.02 -15.26 1.22
C ILE A 71 -20.10 -15.47 2.29
N TYR A 72 -21.16 -14.68 2.29
CA TYR A 72 -22.35 -14.88 3.11
C TYR A 72 -22.97 -16.28 2.95
N GLY A 73 -23.14 -16.77 1.72
CA GLY A 73 -23.67 -18.13 1.51
C GLY A 73 -22.69 -19.22 1.92
N LEU A 74 -21.37 -18.98 1.87
CA LEU A 74 -20.39 -19.91 2.44
C LEU A 74 -20.57 -19.99 3.95
N ARG A 75 -20.80 -18.86 4.62
CA ARG A 75 -21.14 -18.86 6.04
C ARG A 75 -22.40 -19.68 6.31
N GLU A 76 -23.49 -19.44 5.58
CA GLU A 76 -24.72 -20.22 5.76
C GLU A 76 -24.47 -21.73 5.60
N ASP A 77 -23.69 -22.09 4.58
CA ASP A 77 -23.28 -23.45 4.30
C ASP A 77 -22.50 -24.07 5.47
N ILE A 78 -21.56 -23.33 6.05
CA ILE A 78 -20.74 -23.77 7.18
C ILE A 78 -21.60 -23.94 8.43
N GLU A 79 -22.58 -23.05 8.65
CA GLU A 79 -23.52 -23.11 9.77
C GLU A 79 -24.48 -24.30 9.63
N LYS A 80 -25.07 -24.50 8.44
CA LYS A 80 -26.03 -25.57 8.13
C LYS A 80 -25.37 -26.94 8.06
N ASN A 81 -24.17 -27.03 7.47
CA ASN A 81 -23.47 -28.29 7.21
C ASN A 81 -22.23 -28.48 8.08
N ARG A 82 -22.39 -28.40 9.42
CA ARG A 82 -21.30 -28.60 10.39
C ARG A 82 -20.46 -29.87 10.18
N ARG A 83 -21.05 -30.91 9.57
CA ARG A 83 -20.40 -32.20 9.25
C ARG A 83 -19.96 -32.37 7.79
N GLY A 84 -20.31 -31.43 6.88
CA GLY A 84 -20.07 -31.55 5.44
C GLY A 84 -18.77 -30.91 4.93
N TYR A 85 -18.15 -30.07 5.76
CA TYR A 85 -16.87 -29.39 5.48
C TYR A 85 -15.66 -30.12 6.10
N CYS A 86 -15.82 -31.40 6.48
CA CYS A 86 -14.69 -32.25 6.83
C CYS A 86 -14.11 -32.89 5.56
N GLY A 87 -12.82 -32.69 5.28
CA GLY A 87 -12.06 -33.45 4.29
C GLY A 87 -11.48 -32.65 3.12
N LYS A 88 -11.04 -33.39 2.08
CA LYS A 88 -10.23 -32.93 0.93
C LYS A 88 -10.98 -32.08 -0.11
N ARG A 89 -12.02 -31.34 0.29
CA ARG A 89 -12.79 -30.46 -0.61
C ARG A 89 -12.07 -29.13 -0.80
N LEU A 90 -12.24 -28.51 -1.97
CA LEU A 90 -11.60 -27.25 -2.37
C LEU A 90 -12.65 -26.16 -2.65
N LYS A 91 -13.78 -26.14 -1.93
CA LYS A 91 -14.87 -25.20 -2.23
C LYS A 91 -14.46 -23.77 -1.91
N LEU A 92 -13.76 -23.52 -0.80
CA LEU A 92 -13.39 -22.17 -0.37
C LEU A 92 -12.57 -21.45 -1.44
N ILE A 93 -11.47 -22.04 -1.88
CA ILE A 93 -10.56 -21.36 -2.82
C ILE A 93 -11.20 -21.19 -4.20
N LYS A 94 -12.02 -22.15 -4.64
CA LYS A 94 -12.82 -22.01 -5.87
C LYS A 94 -13.79 -20.86 -5.77
N ARG A 95 -14.44 -20.72 -4.60
CA ARG A 95 -15.41 -19.68 -4.32
C ARG A 95 -14.75 -18.31 -4.29
N ILE A 96 -13.63 -18.17 -3.57
CA ILE A 96 -12.81 -16.95 -3.57
C ILE A 96 -12.39 -16.55 -4.99
N ARG A 97 -11.90 -17.50 -5.81
CA ARG A 97 -11.54 -17.22 -7.21
C ARG A 97 -12.72 -16.73 -8.03
N GLY A 98 -13.85 -17.42 -7.92
CA GLY A 98 -15.08 -17.00 -8.59
C GLY A 98 -15.58 -15.64 -8.09
N THR A 99 -15.44 -15.33 -6.79
CA THR A 99 -15.71 -13.99 -6.23
C THR A 99 -14.81 -12.96 -6.87
N ILE A 100 -13.49 -13.18 -6.93
CA ILE A 100 -12.53 -12.25 -7.54
C ILE A 100 -12.93 -11.94 -8.98
N GLU A 101 -13.15 -12.98 -9.79
CA GLU A 101 -13.57 -12.84 -11.19
C GLU A 101 -14.91 -12.09 -11.32
N ARG A 102 -15.90 -12.44 -10.48
CA ARG A 102 -17.26 -11.91 -10.56
C ARG A 102 -17.41 -10.48 -10.04
N VAL A 103 -16.69 -10.16 -8.97
CA VAL A 103 -16.65 -8.82 -8.35
C VAL A 103 -15.98 -7.84 -9.30
N PHE A 104 -14.90 -8.27 -9.97
CA PHE A 104 -14.16 -7.42 -10.90
C PHE A 104 -14.82 -7.30 -12.28
N SER A 105 -15.24 -8.43 -12.85
CA SER A 105 -15.83 -8.55 -14.17
C SER A 105 -17.18 -9.29 -14.10
N PRO A 106 -18.26 -8.59 -13.69
CA PRO A 106 -19.57 -9.20 -13.56
C PRO A 106 -20.14 -9.65 -14.92
N SER A 107 -20.84 -10.78 -14.95
CA SER A 107 -21.67 -11.19 -16.09
C SER A 107 -23.16 -11.15 -15.74
N GLY A 108 -23.92 -10.18 -16.26
CA GLY A 108 -25.33 -9.95 -15.91
C GLY A 108 -25.54 -8.62 -15.17
N PHE A 109 -26.48 -8.56 -14.22
CA PHE A 109 -26.94 -7.32 -13.56
C PHE A 109 -26.12 -6.88 -12.32
N CYS A 110 -24.89 -7.37 -12.14
CA CYS A 110 -24.06 -7.04 -10.98
C CYS A 110 -23.27 -5.74 -11.22
N ALA A 111 -23.25 -4.86 -10.22
CA ALA A 111 -22.39 -3.69 -10.18
C ALA A 111 -20.92 -4.12 -9.98
N PRO A 112 -19.99 -3.88 -10.94
CA PRO A 112 -18.59 -4.21 -10.73
C PRO A 112 -17.99 -3.40 -9.56
N PHE A 113 -17.12 -4.04 -8.78
CA PHE A 113 -16.24 -3.36 -7.83
C PHE A 113 -14.79 -3.60 -8.25
N LYS A 114 -14.31 -2.74 -9.15
CA LYS A 114 -13.02 -2.88 -9.86
C LYS A 114 -11.79 -2.46 -9.04
N ALA A 115 -11.76 -2.75 -7.75
CA ALA A 115 -10.58 -2.48 -6.94
C ALA A 115 -9.42 -3.43 -7.33
N ARG A 116 -8.17 -2.97 -7.29
CA ARG A 116 -7.00 -3.78 -7.68
C ARG A 116 -6.85 -5.08 -6.91
N ILE A 117 -7.29 -5.12 -5.65
CA ILE A 117 -7.27 -6.35 -4.84
C ILE A 117 -8.10 -7.49 -5.47
N PHE A 118 -9.09 -7.16 -6.31
CA PHE A 118 -9.94 -8.10 -7.05
C PHE A 118 -9.57 -8.23 -8.54
N ASN A 119 -8.57 -7.49 -9.07
CA ASN A 119 -8.20 -7.61 -10.48
C ASN A 119 -7.61 -9.01 -10.77
N PRO A 120 -8.23 -9.85 -11.63
CA PRO A 120 -7.74 -11.17 -11.97
C PRO A 120 -6.43 -11.13 -12.77
N GLU A 121 -6.18 -10.14 -13.62
CA GLU A 121 -4.93 -10.04 -14.39
C GLU A 121 -3.73 -9.79 -13.48
N ASN A 122 -3.93 -8.94 -12.47
CA ASN A 122 -2.98 -8.74 -11.38
C ASN A 122 -2.79 -10.01 -10.52
N GLN A 123 -3.55 -11.09 -10.77
CA GLN A 123 -3.54 -12.31 -9.98
C GLN A 123 -3.40 -13.61 -10.77
N ALA A 124 -3.54 -13.62 -12.09
CA ALA A 124 -3.63 -14.82 -12.91
C ALA A 124 -2.37 -15.69 -12.84
N ASN A 125 -1.22 -15.03 -12.61
CA ASN A 125 0.06 -15.69 -12.38
C ASN A 125 0.46 -15.78 -10.89
N LYS A 126 -0.34 -15.20 -9.97
CA LYS A 126 -0.08 -15.18 -8.53
C LYS A 126 -0.47 -16.49 -7.84
N PRO A 127 0.10 -16.76 -6.66
CA PRO A 127 -0.18 -17.98 -5.89
C PRO A 127 -1.66 -18.26 -5.61
N ILE A 128 -2.50 -17.24 -5.38
CA ILE A 128 -3.93 -17.43 -5.06
C ILE A 128 -4.72 -18.22 -6.12
N PHE A 129 -4.35 -18.11 -7.40
CA PHE A 129 -4.97 -18.85 -8.51
C PHE A 129 -4.31 -20.23 -8.77
N LYS A 130 -3.09 -20.45 -8.27
CA LYS A 130 -2.33 -21.68 -8.45
C LYS A 130 -2.46 -22.63 -7.25
N TRP A 131 -2.21 -22.13 -6.06
CA TRP A 131 -2.17 -22.90 -4.83
C TRP A 131 -3.55 -23.39 -4.40
N LYS A 132 -3.58 -24.60 -3.85
CA LYS A 132 -4.78 -25.27 -3.37
C LYS A 132 -4.76 -25.33 -1.84
N ILE A 133 -5.93 -25.34 -1.24
CA ILE A 133 -6.11 -25.44 0.21
C ILE A 133 -7.36 -26.25 0.47
N PHE A 134 -7.32 -27.17 1.43
CA PHE A 134 -8.51 -27.94 1.78
C PHE A 134 -9.41 -27.11 2.68
N ASP A 135 -10.73 -27.25 2.50
CA ASP A 135 -11.70 -26.53 3.32
C ASP A 135 -11.50 -26.85 4.82
N GLY A 136 -11.12 -28.09 5.13
CA GLY A 136 -10.83 -28.53 6.50
C GLY A 136 -9.70 -27.77 7.21
N ASP A 137 -8.76 -27.16 6.47
CA ASP A 137 -7.62 -26.46 7.07
C ASP A 137 -8.01 -25.09 7.66
N VAL A 138 -9.14 -24.55 7.20
CA VAL A 138 -9.55 -23.15 7.39
C VAL A 138 -10.95 -23.02 7.99
N ILE A 139 -11.77 -24.06 7.91
CA ILE A 139 -13.17 -24.08 8.33
C ILE A 139 -13.39 -23.56 9.76
N ASP A 140 -12.54 -23.96 10.71
CA ASP A 140 -12.72 -23.58 12.12
C ASP A 140 -12.34 -22.13 12.36
N SER A 141 -11.26 -21.64 11.74
CA SER A 141 -10.89 -20.22 11.82
C SER A 141 -11.91 -19.33 11.10
N LEU A 142 -12.55 -19.81 10.02
CA LEU A 142 -13.66 -19.12 9.37
C LEU A 142 -14.90 -19.06 10.27
N LYS A 143 -15.25 -20.15 10.96
CA LYS A 143 -16.33 -20.14 11.96
C LYS A 143 -16.05 -19.15 13.08
N GLU A 144 -14.83 -19.13 13.60
CA GLU A 144 -14.41 -18.17 14.62
C GLU A 144 -14.62 -16.74 14.10
N LEU A 145 -14.09 -16.42 12.91
CA LEU A 145 -14.28 -15.12 12.27
C LEU A 145 -15.76 -14.74 12.19
N PHE A 146 -16.61 -15.63 11.69
CA PHE A 146 -18.05 -15.37 11.56
C PHE A 146 -18.80 -15.30 12.89
N SER A 147 -18.28 -15.93 13.96
CA SER A 147 -18.97 -16.09 15.25
C SER A 147 -18.93 -14.86 16.16
N ILE A 148 -18.02 -13.90 15.95
CA ILE A 148 -17.95 -12.66 16.75
C ILE A 148 -19.29 -11.91 16.74
N TRP A 149 -20.04 -12.11 15.66
CA TRP A 149 -21.22 -11.36 15.30
C TRP A 149 -22.51 -12.18 15.46
N ALA A 150 -22.48 -13.24 16.27
CA ALA A 150 -23.67 -14.01 16.63
C ALA A 150 -23.92 -13.92 18.14
N HIS A 151 -25.05 -13.36 18.57
CA HIS A 151 -25.44 -13.49 19.98
C HIS A 151 -25.76 -14.95 20.31
N PRO A 152 -25.44 -15.45 21.52
CA PRO A 152 -25.87 -16.77 21.95
C PRO A 152 -27.40 -16.84 21.94
N GLY A 153 -27.97 -17.60 21.00
CA GLY A 153 -29.41 -17.82 20.88
C GLY A 153 -30.18 -16.85 19.97
N SER A 154 -29.51 -15.93 19.26
CA SER A 154 -30.18 -15.07 18.27
C SER A 154 -30.28 -15.71 16.89
N SER A 155 -31.38 -15.46 16.17
CA SER A 155 -31.49 -15.70 14.73
C SER A 155 -30.45 -14.88 13.94
N LEU A 156 -30.27 -15.22 12.64
CA LEU A 156 -29.32 -14.58 11.69
C LEU A 156 -29.37 -13.03 11.65
N MET A 157 -30.39 -12.38 12.22
CA MET A 157 -30.65 -10.93 12.14
C MET A 157 -29.80 -10.04 13.06
N SER A 158 -28.97 -10.58 13.97
CA SER A 158 -28.18 -9.75 14.92
C SER A 158 -26.70 -9.57 14.54
N TRP A 159 -26.37 -9.90 13.29
CA TRP A 159 -25.00 -9.91 12.78
C TRP A 159 -24.59 -8.54 12.23
N LYS A 160 -23.38 -8.08 12.57
CA LYS A 160 -22.79 -6.85 12.04
C LYS A 160 -21.41 -7.17 11.43
N PRO A 161 -21.19 -6.98 10.12
CA PRO A 161 -19.87 -7.13 9.52
C PRO A 161 -18.89 -6.12 10.11
N PRO A 162 -17.57 -6.34 9.96
CA PRO A 162 -16.62 -5.33 10.37
C PRO A 162 -16.76 -4.12 9.46
N ASP A 163 -16.70 -2.92 10.04
CA ASP A 163 -16.64 -1.71 9.23
C ASP A 163 -15.27 -1.56 8.55
N ILE A 164 -15.17 -0.60 7.63
CA ILE A 164 -13.94 -0.43 6.87
C ILE A 164 -12.76 -0.03 7.77
N ALA A 165 -13.00 0.74 8.83
CA ALA A 165 -11.95 1.15 9.77
C ALA A 165 -11.42 -0.07 10.52
N GLU A 166 -12.31 -0.95 11.01
CA GLU A 166 -11.96 -2.23 11.64
C GLU A 166 -11.12 -3.12 10.70
N ILE A 167 -11.47 -3.18 9.41
CA ILE A 167 -10.65 -3.91 8.40
C ILE A 167 -9.24 -3.31 8.30
N MET A 168 -9.10 -1.98 8.27
CA MET A 168 -7.79 -1.31 8.22
C MET A 168 -6.98 -1.50 9.52
N ASP A 169 -7.66 -1.58 10.65
CA ASP A 169 -7.05 -1.79 11.97
C ASP A 169 -6.48 -3.21 12.07
N ILE A 170 -7.18 -4.20 11.50
CA ILE A 170 -6.69 -5.58 11.40
C ILE A 170 -5.42 -5.66 10.56
N TYR A 171 -5.37 -4.96 9.41
CA TYR A 171 -4.15 -4.92 8.61
C TYR A 171 -2.99 -4.36 9.44
N SER A 172 -3.21 -3.24 10.12
CA SER A 172 -2.22 -2.62 11.00
C SER A 172 -1.77 -3.57 12.12
N TYR A 173 -2.68 -4.33 12.71
CA TYR A 173 -2.39 -5.34 13.72
C TYR A 173 -1.54 -6.49 13.17
N LEU A 174 -1.85 -6.97 11.96
CA LEU A 174 -1.17 -8.12 11.36
C LEU A 174 0.24 -7.81 10.84
N LEU A 175 0.61 -6.53 10.69
CA LEU A 175 1.99 -6.14 10.39
C LEU A 175 2.99 -6.51 11.48
N ASP A 176 2.53 -6.67 12.72
CA ASP A 176 3.35 -7.21 13.82
C ASP A 176 3.49 -8.73 13.78
N SER A 177 2.86 -9.41 12.81
CA SER A 177 2.93 -10.87 12.68
C SER A 177 4.05 -11.33 11.75
N GLU A 178 4.64 -12.49 12.04
CA GLU A 178 5.68 -13.08 11.21
C GLU A 178 5.51 -14.60 11.09
N PRO A 179 5.49 -15.14 9.86
CA PRO A 179 5.54 -16.58 9.67
C PRO A 179 6.97 -17.10 9.76
N ARG A 180 7.13 -18.24 10.41
CA ARG A 180 8.34 -19.07 10.31
C ARG A 180 7.97 -20.54 10.29
N LEU A 181 8.90 -21.38 9.85
CA LEU A 181 8.75 -22.83 9.99
C LEU A 181 9.06 -23.25 11.44
N ALA A 182 8.23 -24.14 11.97
CA ALA A 182 8.46 -24.72 13.27
C ALA A 182 9.60 -25.75 13.20
N GLU A 183 10.69 -25.51 13.94
CA GLU A 183 11.85 -26.42 14.01
C GLU A 183 11.58 -27.67 14.86
N SER A 184 10.61 -27.56 15.77
CA SER A 184 10.09 -28.60 16.66
C SER A 184 8.57 -28.50 16.75
N ASP A 185 7.94 -29.42 17.49
CA ASP A 185 6.54 -29.26 17.86
C ASP A 185 6.42 -28.10 18.85
N VAL A 186 5.62 -27.09 18.51
CA VAL A 186 5.45 -25.88 19.33
C VAL A 186 4.00 -25.71 19.76
N VAL A 187 3.78 -25.08 20.91
CA VAL A 187 2.47 -24.61 21.36
C VAL A 187 2.39 -23.09 21.20
N VAL A 188 1.36 -22.65 20.48
CA VAL A 188 1.06 -21.24 20.23
C VAL A 188 -0.01 -20.76 21.20
N LEU A 189 0.30 -19.72 21.95
CA LEU A 189 -0.56 -19.12 22.96
C LEU A 189 -0.78 -17.64 22.64
N ASN A 190 -1.92 -17.11 23.08
CA ASN A 190 -2.23 -15.68 23.01
C ASN A 190 -2.00 -15.10 21.60
N ASN A 191 -2.47 -15.82 20.57
CA ASN A 191 -2.38 -15.40 19.16
C ASN A 191 -0.94 -15.13 18.72
N GLY A 192 -0.02 -16.06 18.99
CA GLY A 192 1.39 -15.92 18.58
C GLY A 192 2.23 -15.02 19.48
N LYS A 193 1.67 -14.38 20.53
CA LYS A 193 2.47 -13.59 21.49
C LYS A 193 3.40 -14.45 22.35
N ARG A 194 3.09 -15.74 22.50
CA ARG A 194 3.95 -16.72 23.17
C ARG A 194 3.94 -18.00 22.36
N VAL A 195 5.12 -18.42 21.92
CA VAL A 195 5.36 -19.70 21.26
C VAL A 195 6.42 -20.44 22.05
N LEU A 196 6.12 -21.67 22.44
CA LEU A 196 6.99 -22.50 23.28
C LEU A 196 7.20 -23.86 22.60
N ASP A 197 8.39 -24.44 22.74
CA ASP A 197 8.58 -25.86 22.43
C ASP A 197 7.66 -26.70 23.34
N VAL A 198 6.97 -27.69 22.77
CA VAL A 198 6.07 -28.56 23.53
C VAL A 198 6.79 -29.28 24.68
N ARG A 199 8.09 -29.53 24.56
CA ARG A 199 8.93 -30.16 25.60
C ARG A 199 9.19 -29.24 26.79
N GLU A 200 9.11 -27.93 26.57
CA GLU A 200 9.37 -26.89 27.57
C GLU A 200 8.06 -26.30 28.13
N ALA A 201 6.94 -26.53 27.46
CA ALA A 201 5.64 -26.00 27.84
C ALA A 201 5.04 -26.72 29.06
N HIS A 202 4.48 -25.95 30.00
CA HIS A 202 3.69 -26.53 31.10
C HIS A 202 2.44 -27.25 30.56
N PRO A 203 1.96 -28.32 31.22
CA PRO A 203 0.76 -29.06 30.78
C PRO A 203 -0.48 -28.17 30.60
N GLY A 204 -0.64 -27.13 31.42
CA GLY A 204 -1.73 -26.16 31.29
C GLY A 204 -1.62 -25.27 30.04
N ASP A 205 -0.41 -25.03 29.54
CA ASP A 205 -0.17 -24.29 28.31
C ASP A 205 -0.49 -25.17 27.09
N ILE A 206 -0.07 -26.44 27.11
CA ILE A 206 -0.41 -27.42 26.05
C ILE A 206 -1.94 -27.59 25.91
N ARG A 207 -2.68 -27.61 27.03
CA ARG A 207 -4.15 -27.73 27.00
C ARG A 207 -4.86 -26.49 26.45
N ARG A 208 -4.27 -25.29 26.62
CA ARG A 208 -4.88 -24.01 26.23
C ARG A 208 -4.45 -23.52 24.86
N GLY A 209 -3.23 -23.86 24.45
CA GLY A 209 -2.62 -23.39 23.22
C GLY A 209 -2.85 -24.31 22.03
N ARG A 210 -2.53 -23.81 20.84
CA ARG A 210 -2.62 -24.57 19.59
C ARG A 210 -1.28 -25.22 19.31
N ILE A 211 -1.26 -26.55 19.22
CA ILE A 211 -0.05 -27.30 18.88
C ILE A 211 0.17 -27.23 17.37
N ILE A 212 1.34 -26.76 16.95
CA ILE A 212 1.82 -26.75 15.57
C ILE A 212 2.96 -27.74 15.47
N LYS A 213 2.85 -28.68 14.53
CA LYS A 213 3.86 -29.72 14.32
C LYS A 213 5.09 -29.17 13.61
N LYS A 214 6.26 -29.77 13.90
CA LYS A 214 7.49 -29.50 13.17
C LYS A 214 7.27 -29.47 11.65
N GLY A 215 7.90 -28.52 10.98
CA GLY A 215 7.82 -28.34 9.52
C GLY A 215 6.58 -27.58 9.04
N ASN A 216 5.67 -27.17 9.92
CA ASN A 216 4.53 -26.31 9.58
C ASN A 216 4.81 -24.85 9.89
N VAL A 217 3.98 -23.96 9.33
CA VAL A 217 4.06 -22.51 9.63
C VAL A 217 3.49 -22.20 11.01
N VAL A 218 4.28 -21.45 11.78
CA VAL A 218 3.85 -20.75 12.99
C VAL A 218 3.89 -19.25 12.75
N TYR A 219 2.85 -18.55 13.19
CA TYR A 219 2.81 -17.09 13.21
C TYR A 219 3.13 -16.62 14.62
N GLU A 220 4.06 -15.68 14.73
CA GLU A 220 4.42 -15.03 15.99
C GLU A 220 4.10 -13.54 15.94
N MET A 221 3.69 -12.99 17.08
CA MET A 221 3.51 -11.54 17.22
C MET A 221 4.82 -10.95 17.74
N VAL A 222 5.55 -10.29 16.85
CA VAL A 222 6.82 -9.63 17.15
C VAL A 222 6.51 -8.18 17.53
N LYS A 223 6.45 -7.92 18.85
CA LYS A 223 6.08 -6.60 19.37
C LYS A 223 6.97 -5.50 18.79
N GLY A 224 6.35 -4.52 18.12
CA GLY A 224 7.05 -3.37 17.55
C GLY A 224 7.73 -3.65 16.20
N LYS A 225 7.40 -4.76 15.53
CA LYS A 225 7.84 -5.04 14.17
C LYS A 225 7.29 -4.01 13.18
N SER A 226 6.01 -3.69 13.25
CA SER A 226 5.37 -2.58 12.52
C SER A 226 6.10 -1.26 12.73
N ARG A 227 6.48 -0.93 13.97
CA ARG A 227 7.28 0.27 14.27
C ARG A 227 8.70 0.21 13.68
N LYS A 228 9.29 -0.98 13.58
CA LYS A 228 10.60 -1.20 12.92
C LYS A 228 10.50 -1.29 11.40
N SER A 229 9.33 -1.58 10.84
CA SER A 229 9.05 -1.47 9.40
C SER A 229 8.47 -0.10 9.04
N GLY A 230 8.24 0.77 10.04
CA GLY A 230 7.81 2.14 9.86
C GLY A 230 6.29 2.35 9.80
N THR A 231 5.45 1.34 9.98
CA THR A 231 3.98 1.50 9.94
C THR A 231 3.42 1.83 11.32
N VAL A 232 2.67 2.92 11.43
CA VAL A 232 2.10 3.40 12.69
C VAL A 232 0.61 3.68 12.53
N TYR A 233 -0.19 3.01 13.36
CA TYR A 233 -1.62 3.30 13.48
C TYR A 233 -1.86 4.74 13.92
N THR A 234 -2.79 5.44 13.25
CA THR A 234 -3.15 6.82 13.55
C THR A 234 -4.64 6.93 13.88
N PRO A 235 -5.01 7.36 15.10
CA PRO A 235 -6.42 7.58 15.45
C PRO A 235 -7.07 8.66 14.60
N ASP A 236 -8.36 8.48 14.26
CA ASP A 236 -9.08 9.37 13.35
C ASP A 236 -9.18 10.81 13.86
N GLU A 237 -9.27 11.02 15.18
CA GLU A 237 -9.26 12.37 15.78
C GLU A 237 -7.97 13.15 15.42
N ILE A 238 -6.83 12.46 15.43
CA ILE A 238 -5.55 13.06 15.08
C ILE A 238 -5.47 13.31 13.57
N VAL A 239 -5.94 12.35 12.75
CA VAL A 239 -6.02 12.52 11.30
C VAL A 239 -6.84 13.76 10.95
N ASN A 240 -8.06 13.86 11.47
CA ASN A 240 -8.97 14.96 11.18
C ASN A 240 -8.38 16.31 11.58
N LYS A 241 -7.77 16.38 12.76
CA LYS A 241 -7.13 17.62 13.25
C LYS A 241 -5.97 18.07 12.35
N ILE A 242 -5.14 17.15 11.87
CA ILE A 242 -4.01 17.47 10.98
C ILE A 242 -4.54 17.88 9.60
N VAL A 243 -5.51 17.14 9.06
CA VAL A 243 -6.15 17.45 7.78
C VAL A 243 -6.76 18.85 7.82
N GLU A 244 -7.60 19.15 8.82
CA GLU A 244 -8.26 20.45 8.94
C GLU A 244 -7.25 21.61 9.03
N ARG A 245 -6.18 21.45 9.82
CA ARG A 245 -5.16 22.50 9.98
C ARG A 245 -4.26 22.67 8.77
N THR A 246 -4.04 21.62 7.99
CA THR A 246 -3.17 21.66 6.80
C THR A 246 -3.93 22.10 5.56
N LEU A 247 -5.19 21.68 5.41
CA LEU A 247 -6.01 21.98 4.23
C LEU A 247 -6.88 23.22 4.43
N GLY A 248 -7.20 23.59 5.67
CA GLY A 248 -8.04 24.73 6.03
C GLY A 248 -7.59 26.08 5.48
N PRO A 249 -6.30 26.43 5.58
CA PRO A 249 -5.80 27.71 5.07
C PRO A 249 -5.72 27.81 3.55
N LEU A 250 -5.86 26.68 2.85
CA LEU A 250 -5.71 26.56 1.40
C LEU A 250 -7.05 26.83 0.68
N ASN A 251 -6.99 27.47 -0.48
CA ASN A 251 -8.18 27.95 -1.23
C ASN A 251 -8.23 27.43 -2.68
N GLU A 252 -7.39 26.46 -3.01
CA GLU A 252 -7.24 25.89 -4.34
C GLU A 252 -8.42 24.98 -4.72
N ASN A 253 -8.70 24.89 -6.02
CA ASN A 253 -9.75 24.04 -6.55
C ASN A 253 -9.36 23.58 -7.98
N PRO A 254 -8.94 22.31 -8.18
CA PRO A 254 -8.81 21.26 -7.15
C PRO A 254 -7.66 21.51 -6.17
N LEU A 255 -7.80 21.01 -4.94
CA LEU A 255 -6.75 21.00 -3.92
C LEU A 255 -6.01 19.65 -3.97
N ARG A 256 -4.77 19.63 -4.44
CA ARG A 256 -3.94 18.44 -4.64
C ARG A 256 -3.21 18.09 -3.35
N VAL A 257 -3.59 16.96 -2.75
CA VAL A 257 -3.11 16.45 -1.48
C VAL A 257 -2.35 15.15 -1.71
N LEU A 258 -1.10 15.10 -1.24
CA LEU A 258 -0.25 13.90 -1.27
C LEU A 258 -0.07 13.32 0.13
N ASP A 259 -0.23 12.00 0.25
CA ASP A 259 0.39 11.21 1.33
C ASP A 259 1.51 10.34 0.75
N PRO A 260 2.79 10.63 1.08
CA PRO A 260 3.93 9.95 0.49
C PRO A 260 4.26 8.59 1.14
N SER A 261 3.52 8.19 2.17
CA SER A 261 3.63 6.88 2.85
C SER A 261 2.24 6.49 3.35
N CYS A 262 1.32 6.31 2.41
CA CYS A 262 -0.11 6.39 2.68
C CYS A 262 -0.68 5.20 3.45
N GLY A 263 0.06 4.10 3.56
CA GLY A 263 -0.41 2.85 4.15
C GLY A 263 -1.77 2.46 3.57
N THR A 264 -2.74 2.20 4.45
CA THR A 264 -4.13 1.87 4.07
C THR A 264 -4.99 3.10 3.76
N GLY A 265 -4.39 4.27 3.55
CA GLY A 265 -5.05 5.48 3.08
C GLY A 265 -5.86 6.24 4.13
N ARG A 266 -5.54 6.15 5.42
CA ARG A 266 -6.29 6.87 6.48
C ARG A 266 -6.28 8.38 6.29
N PHE A 267 -5.10 8.98 6.07
CA PHE A 267 -4.98 10.42 5.81
C PHE A 267 -5.66 10.82 4.50
N LEU A 268 -5.55 9.99 3.47
CA LEU A 268 -6.21 10.22 2.18
C LEU A 268 -7.74 10.19 2.30
N SER A 269 -8.27 9.28 3.11
CA SER A 269 -9.71 9.24 3.43
C SER A 269 -10.12 10.47 4.23
N GLY A 270 -9.35 10.88 5.24
CA GLY A 270 -9.64 12.11 6.01
C GLY A 270 -9.61 13.36 5.13
N ALA A 271 -8.64 13.47 4.22
CA ALA A 271 -8.59 14.55 3.23
C ALA A 271 -9.78 14.53 2.27
N LEU A 272 -10.18 13.35 1.80
CA LEU A 272 -11.38 13.20 0.98
C LEU A 272 -12.64 13.65 1.73
N ASP A 273 -12.83 13.19 2.97
CA ASP A 273 -13.97 13.54 3.81
C ASP A 273 -14.03 15.07 4.03
N TYR A 274 -12.89 15.71 4.34
CA TYR A 274 -12.76 17.17 4.44
C TYR A 274 -13.17 17.88 3.13
N LEU A 275 -12.66 17.44 1.98
CA LEU A 275 -12.97 18.06 0.68
C LEU A 275 -14.44 17.90 0.28
N ILE A 276 -15.09 16.80 0.64
CA ILE A 276 -16.53 16.57 0.43
C ILE A 276 -17.34 17.56 1.29
N GLU A 277 -16.97 17.73 2.56
CA GLU A 277 -17.65 18.63 3.49
C GLU A 277 -17.60 20.10 3.01
N GLN A 278 -16.46 20.55 2.47
CA GLN A 278 -16.32 21.89 1.91
C GLN A 278 -17.29 22.16 0.75
N LYS A 279 -17.72 21.14 0.02
CA LYS A 279 -18.68 21.26 -1.09
C LYS A 279 -20.14 21.24 -0.63
N LYS A 280 -20.45 21.01 0.66
CA LYS A 280 -21.79 20.92 1.29
C LYS A 280 -22.72 19.82 0.79
N ARG A 281 -22.69 19.45 -0.50
CA ARG A 281 -23.29 18.23 -1.11
C ARG A 281 -22.53 17.90 -2.40
N GLY A 282 -22.10 16.65 -2.56
CA GLY A 282 -21.49 16.14 -3.80
C GLY A 282 -22.23 14.91 -4.32
N SER A 283 -22.51 14.89 -5.61
CA SER A 283 -22.87 13.68 -6.37
C SER A 283 -21.71 12.67 -6.36
N VAL A 284 -22.01 11.41 -6.68
CA VAL A 284 -20.99 10.36 -6.76
C VAL A 284 -19.90 10.72 -7.78
N GLU A 285 -20.30 11.32 -8.90
CA GLU A 285 -19.40 11.80 -9.96
C GLU A 285 -18.45 12.88 -9.46
N GLU A 286 -18.95 13.82 -8.64
CA GLU A 286 -18.12 14.86 -8.04
C GLU A 286 -17.11 14.27 -7.06
N ILE A 287 -17.51 13.31 -6.23
CA ILE A 287 -16.58 12.65 -5.30
C ILE A 287 -15.51 11.86 -6.09
N ARG A 288 -15.90 11.15 -7.16
CA ARG A 288 -14.95 10.48 -8.07
C ARG A 288 -13.96 11.48 -8.68
N LYS A 289 -14.43 12.67 -9.05
CA LYS A 289 -13.58 13.74 -9.57
C LYS A 289 -12.63 14.26 -8.49
N ILE A 290 -13.09 14.46 -7.25
CA ILE A 290 -12.21 14.82 -6.13
C ILE A 290 -11.11 13.76 -5.97
N ILE A 291 -11.45 12.47 -5.95
CA ILE A 291 -10.44 11.41 -5.83
C ILE A 291 -9.42 11.47 -6.98
N SER A 292 -9.88 11.63 -8.22
CA SER A 292 -9.02 11.67 -9.41
C SER A 292 -8.15 12.94 -9.50
N ASP A 293 -8.64 14.09 -9.03
CA ASP A 293 -7.98 15.39 -9.24
C ASP A 293 -7.21 15.86 -8.01
N SER A 294 -7.56 15.36 -6.81
CA SER A 294 -7.13 15.91 -5.51
C SER A 294 -6.40 14.92 -4.62
N ILE A 295 -6.61 13.60 -4.76
CA ILE A 295 -6.08 12.61 -3.80
C ILE A 295 -4.93 11.80 -4.43
N PHE A 296 -3.74 11.89 -3.84
CA PHE A 296 -2.52 11.26 -4.30
C PHE A 296 -1.84 10.48 -3.18
N GLY A 297 -1.38 9.26 -3.46
CA GLY A 297 -0.81 8.39 -2.44
C GLY A 297 0.28 7.48 -2.95
N VAL A 298 1.29 7.23 -2.11
CA VAL A 298 2.41 6.33 -2.40
C VAL A 298 2.68 5.49 -1.17
N ASP A 299 2.85 4.18 -1.33
CA ASP A 299 3.37 3.31 -0.27
C ASP A 299 4.15 2.13 -0.86
N GLN A 300 5.12 1.58 -0.14
CA GLN A 300 5.89 0.43 -0.60
C GLN A 300 5.11 -0.88 -0.47
N ASP A 301 4.16 -0.97 0.47
CA ASP A 301 3.34 -2.17 0.63
C ASP A 301 2.14 -2.14 -0.33
N ARG A 302 2.21 -3.00 -1.34
CA ARG A 302 1.15 -3.24 -2.30
C ARG A 302 -0.22 -3.52 -1.67
N ILE A 303 -0.28 -4.37 -0.64
CA ILE A 303 -1.56 -4.70 0.02
C ILE A 303 -2.11 -3.44 0.67
N ALA A 304 -1.27 -2.62 1.30
CA ALA A 304 -1.69 -1.35 1.89
C ALA A 304 -2.29 -0.41 0.83
N VAL A 305 -1.62 -0.23 -0.31
CA VAL A 305 -2.08 0.60 -1.43
C VAL A 305 -3.40 0.08 -2.02
N GLU A 306 -3.53 -1.24 -2.19
CA GLU A 306 -4.77 -1.87 -2.65
C GLU A 306 -5.92 -1.67 -1.64
N LEU A 307 -5.64 -1.73 -0.33
CA LEU A 307 -6.61 -1.44 0.73
C LEU A 307 -6.98 0.04 0.80
N ALA A 308 -6.03 0.95 0.58
CA ALA A 308 -6.27 2.38 0.46
C ALA A 308 -7.22 2.68 -0.72
N GLU A 309 -7.04 2.01 -1.86
CA GLU A 309 -7.95 2.14 -2.99
C GLU A 309 -9.36 1.67 -2.64
N VAL A 310 -9.50 0.51 -1.98
CA VAL A 310 -10.81 0.04 -1.49
C VAL A 310 -11.42 1.07 -0.53
N HIS A 311 -10.65 1.61 0.40
CA HIS A 311 -11.12 2.60 1.38
C HIS A 311 -11.70 3.85 0.71
N LEU A 312 -11.04 4.38 -0.33
CA LEU A 312 -11.54 5.51 -1.11
C LEU A 312 -12.75 5.12 -1.99
N MET A 313 -12.71 3.97 -2.66
CA MET A 313 -13.79 3.51 -3.54
C MET A 313 -15.10 3.37 -2.79
N LEU A 314 -15.07 2.88 -1.56
CA LEU A 314 -16.27 2.71 -0.71
C LEU A 314 -17.00 4.02 -0.40
N ARG A 315 -16.35 5.19 -0.52
CA ARG A 315 -17.03 6.50 -0.41
C ARG A 315 -17.90 6.84 -1.62
N THR A 316 -17.65 6.19 -2.77
CA THR A 316 -18.31 6.48 -4.06
C THR A 316 -19.12 5.33 -4.63
N HIS A 317 -19.01 4.14 -4.04
CA HIS A 317 -19.60 2.94 -4.60
C HIS A 317 -21.09 2.82 -4.26
N ARG A 318 -21.92 2.60 -5.27
CA ARG A 318 -23.36 2.37 -5.13
C ARG A 318 -23.82 1.30 -6.13
N LEU A 319 -24.85 0.53 -5.78
CA LEU A 319 -25.40 -0.51 -6.67
C LEU A 319 -26.10 0.08 -7.91
N ASP A 320 -26.80 1.19 -7.75
CA ASP A 320 -27.54 1.89 -8.81
C ASP A 320 -26.63 2.71 -9.73
N ASN A 321 -25.40 2.96 -9.28
CA ASN A 321 -24.34 3.62 -10.06
C ASN A 321 -23.00 2.89 -9.85
N PRO A 322 -22.86 1.69 -10.46
CA PRO A 322 -21.64 0.92 -10.36
C PRO A 322 -20.48 1.77 -10.85
N ALA A 323 -19.48 1.98 -10.00
CA ALA A 323 -18.36 2.81 -10.41
C ALA A 323 -17.62 2.15 -11.59
N PRO A 324 -17.28 2.91 -12.66
CA PRO A 324 -16.18 2.49 -13.51
C PRO A 324 -14.92 2.33 -12.63
N GLU A 325 -13.88 1.70 -13.18
CA GLU A 325 -12.59 1.61 -12.48
C GLU A 325 -12.20 3.00 -11.96
N LEU A 326 -11.96 3.10 -10.65
CA LEU A 326 -11.58 4.36 -10.03
C LEU A 326 -10.22 4.76 -10.60
N LYS A 327 -10.17 5.93 -11.25
CA LYS A 327 -8.89 6.54 -11.67
C LYS A 327 -8.18 7.09 -10.43
N SER A 328 -7.67 6.18 -9.60
CA SER A 328 -6.91 6.52 -8.40
C SER A 328 -5.50 7.00 -8.78
N ASN A 329 -4.96 7.94 -8.00
CA ASN A 329 -3.55 8.33 -8.08
C ASN A 329 -2.76 7.67 -6.93
N LEU A 330 -2.99 6.38 -6.73
CA LEU A 330 -2.38 5.56 -5.69
C LEU A 330 -1.37 4.58 -6.27
N PHE A 331 -0.12 4.68 -5.84
CA PHE A 331 0.99 3.95 -6.43
C PHE A 331 1.75 3.12 -5.39
N VAL A 332 2.20 1.95 -5.82
CA VAL A 332 3.15 1.14 -5.06
C VAL A 332 4.56 1.62 -5.41
N GLY A 333 5.35 2.01 -4.41
CA GLY A 333 6.78 2.28 -4.55
C GLY A 333 7.42 3.11 -3.44
N ASP A 334 8.72 3.38 -3.60
CA ASP A 334 9.53 4.09 -2.60
C ASP A 334 9.60 5.60 -2.85
N THR A 335 8.98 6.38 -1.96
CA THR A 335 9.00 7.85 -2.03
C THR A 335 10.40 8.46 -1.98
N LEU A 336 11.35 7.85 -1.25
CA LEU A 336 12.67 8.43 -0.98
C LEU A 336 13.69 8.11 -2.06
N LYS A 337 13.55 6.95 -2.73
CA LYS A 337 14.48 6.50 -3.78
C LYS A 337 14.23 7.15 -5.14
N GLY A 338 13.14 7.91 -5.28
CA GLY A 338 12.83 8.73 -6.44
C GLY A 338 13.89 9.78 -6.76
N VAL A 339 14.29 9.85 -8.03
CA VAL A 339 15.30 10.82 -8.52
C VAL A 339 14.65 12.12 -8.97
N ASP A 340 14.88 13.21 -8.24
CA ASP A 340 14.33 14.52 -8.62
C ASP A 340 14.89 15.02 -9.97
N SER A 341 14.06 15.75 -10.72
CA SER A 341 14.44 16.29 -12.04
C SER A 341 15.69 17.16 -12.02
N TYR A 342 15.95 17.81 -10.88
CA TYR A 342 17.16 18.60 -10.64
C TYR A 342 18.42 17.74 -10.59
N PHE A 343 18.37 16.57 -9.97
CA PHE A 343 19.48 15.62 -9.94
C PHE A 343 19.78 15.09 -11.36
N ILE A 344 18.75 14.72 -12.12
CA ILE A 344 18.96 14.27 -13.51
C ILE A 344 19.55 15.41 -14.36
N ARG A 345 19.11 16.66 -14.17
CA ARG A 345 19.70 17.83 -14.84
C ARG A 345 21.16 18.02 -14.48
N GLY A 346 21.48 18.07 -13.19
CA GLY A 346 22.86 18.22 -12.70
C GLY A 346 23.75 17.16 -13.32
N LEU A 347 23.26 15.92 -13.38
CA LEU A 347 23.97 14.77 -13.92
C LEU A 347 24.18 14.85 -15.44
N LEU A 348 23.19 15.37 -16.18
CA LEU A 348 23.31 15.61 -17.62
C LEU A 348 24.24 16.79 -17.95
N GLN A 349 24.30 17.81 -17.09
CA GLN A 349 25.13 19.01 -17.25
C GLN A 349 26.57 18.81 -16.76
N SER A 350 26.79 17.92 -15.80
CA SER A 350 28.09 17.59 -15.24
C SER A 350 28.83 16.50 -16.01
N ASP A 351 28.31 16.10 -17.19
CA ASP A 351 28.77 14.90 -17.92
C ASP A 351 28.90 13.68 -16.97
N GLY A 352 27.87 13.45 -16.16
CA GLY A 352 27.76 12.23 -15.35
C GLY A 352 28.43 12.28 -13.98
N ASP A 353 29.10 13.38 -13.66
CA ASP A 353 29.70 13.56 -12.34
C ASP A 353 28.59 13.81 -11.31
N VAL A 354 28.35 12.80 -10.47
CA VAL A 354 27.31 12.79 -9.44
C VAL A 354 27.58 13.84 -8.35
N GLU A 355 28.83 14.04 -7.94
CA GLU A 355 29.17 15.01 -6.89
C GLU A 355 28.93 16.43 -7.41
N LYS A 356 29.38 16.69 -8.64
CA LYS A 356 29.14 17.97 -9.31
C LYS A 356 27.65 18.20 -9.62
N ALA A 357 26.89 17.15 -9.95
CA ALA A 357 25.44 17.23 -10.15
C ALA A 357 24.65 17.62 -8.89
N ILE A 358 25.14 17.18 -7.72
CA ILE A 358 24.54 17.51 -6.42
C ILE A 358 24.87 18.95 -6.01
N ASP A 359 26.10 19.39 -6.29
CA ASP A 359 26.61 20.72 -5.91
C ASP A 359 26.15 21.84 -6.85
N ASP A 360 26.08 21.57 -8.16
CA ASP A 360 25.66 22.53 -9.19
C ASP A 360 24.13 22.62 -9.34
N ARG A 361 23.32 22.09 -8.40
CA ARG A 361 21.86 22.30 -8.41
C ARG A 361 21.59 23.81 -8.46
N PRO A 362 21.12 24.37 -9.61
CA PRO A 362 21.00 25.80 -9.72
C PRO A 362 19.85 26.27 -8.82
N GLN A 363 20.05 27.37 -8.09
CA GLN A 363 18.99 28.03 -7.31
C GLN A 363 17.97 28.79 -8.18
N THR A 364 18.08 28.70 -9.51
CA THR A 364 17.27 29.45 -10.47
C THR A 364 16.83 28.60 -11.65
N THR A 365 15.73 29.06 -12.26
CA THR A 365 14.80 28.44 -13.21
C THR A 365 15.39 27.53 -14.30
N PHE A 366 14.49 26.65 -14.77
CA PHE A 366 14.67 25.55 -15.70
C PHE A 366 14.86 26.03 -17.15
N ASP A 367 15.77 26.97 -17.38
CA ASP A 367 16.06 27.40 -18.74
C ASP A 367 17.10 26.49 -19.37
N GLU A 368 16.61 25.76 -20.37
CA GLU A 368 17.31 24.98 -21.40
C GLU A 368 18.06 23.73 -20.93
N ILE A 369 17.52 22.54 -21.28
CA ILE A 369 18.21 21.37 -21.91
C ILE A 369 17.39 20.05 -21.77
N ARG A 370 17.02 19.48 -22.93
CA ARG A 370 16.88 18.03 -23.29
C ARG A 370 15.76 17.12 -22.78
N TRP A 371 14.70 17.61 -22.13
CA TRP A 371 13.52 16.75 -21.85
C TRP A 371 12.38 16.85 -22.89
N LYS A 372 12.43 17.84 -23.78
CA LYS A 372 11.36 18.07 -24.78
C LYS A 372 11.02 16.84 -25.64
N PRO A 373 11.96 16.02 -26.14
CA PRO A 373 11.63 14.83 -26.93
C PRO A 373 11.01 13.70 -26.12
N VAL A 374 11.53 13.42 -24.92
CA VAL A 374 10.96 12.42 -24.00
C VAL A 374 9.55 12.84 -23.59
N TRP A 375 9.37 14.13 -23.28
CA TRP A 375 8.07 14.68 -22.92
C TRP A 375 7.09 14.68 -24.10
N GLN A 376 7.51 15.05 -25.31
CA GLN A 376 6.70 14.93 -26.52
C GLN A 376 6.33 13.48 -26.83
N HIS A 377 7.26 12.52 -26.64
CA HIS A 377 6.98 11.10 -26.77
C HIS A 377 5.92 10.64 -25.75
N LEU A 378 6.09 10.99 -24.47
CA LEU A 378 5.13 10.71 -23.41
C LEU A 378 3.76 11.38 -23.63
N LEU A 379 3.70 12.52 -24.32
CA LEU A 379 2.45 13.18 -24.72
C LEU A 379 1.77 12.50 -25.92
N ASN A 380 2.55 11.81 -26.75
CA ASN A 380 2.06 11.08 -27.92
C ASN A 380 1.66 9.63 -27.60
N CYS A 381 1.96 9.10 -26.41
CA CYS A 381 1.43 7.81 -25.95
C CYS A 381 -0.10 7.83 -25.98
N GLU A 382 -0.70 6.80 -26.59
CA GLU A 382 -2.15 6.72 -26.81
C GLU A 382 -2.92 6.52 -25.51
N ASN A 383 -2.29 5.91 -24.50
CA ASN A 383 -2.91 5.63 -23.22
C ASN A 383 -1.95 5.73 -22.02
N ARG A 384 -2.54 5.76 -20.82
CA ARG A 384 -1.83 5.92 -19.54
C ARG A 384 -0.86 4.77 -19.23
N ASN A 385 -1.15 3.56 -19.72
CA ASN A 385 -0.32 2.38 -19.47
C ASN A 385 0.96 2.43 -20.32
N GLU A 386 0.83 2.81 -21.59
CA GLU A 386 1.97 3.04 -22.49
C GLU A 386 2.93 4.09 -21.91
N LYS A 387 2.38 5.25 -21.53
CA LYS A 387 3.15 6.35 -20.93
C LYS A 387 3.94 5.90 -19.70
N ALA A 388 3.38 5.03 -18.88
CA ALA A 388 4.00 4.65 -17.63
C ALA A 388 4.97 3.46 -17.77
N ASN A 389 4.78 2.57 -18.76
CA ASN A 389 5.80 1.59 -19.17
C ASN A 389 7.06 2.27 -19.72
N GLU A 390 6.89 3.34 -20.51
CA GLU A 390 7.98 4.19 -20.99
C GLU A 390 8.74 4.82 -19.82
N LEU A 391 8.01 5.38 -18.84
CA LEU A 391 8.61 6.00 -17.65
C LEU A 391 9.36 5.00 -16.76
N ALA A 392 8.79 3.81 -16.52
CA ALA A 392 9.45 2.76 -15.76
C ALA A 392 10.76 2.32 -16.43
N SER A 393 10.76 2.14 -17.75
CA SER A 393 11.95 1.72 -18.50
C SER A 393 13.04 2.78 -18.54
N ILE A 394 12.67 4.05 -18.68
CA ILE A 394 13.61 5.19 -18.56
C ILE A 394 14.26 5.20 -17.17
N TYR A 395 13.49 4.86 -16.15
CA TYR A 395 13.95 4.87 -14.77
C TYR A 395 14.82 3.64 -14.42
N ASP A 396 14.49 2.45 -14.90
CA ASP A 396 15.31 1.24 -14.69
C ASP A 396 16.70 1.43 -15.29
N LEU A 397 16.78 2.00 -16.50
CA LEU A 397 18.05 2.41 -17.10
C LEU A 397 18.82 3.41 -16.24
N PHE A 398 18.12 4.28 -15.50
CA PHE A 398 18.72 5.27 -14.61
C PHE A 398 19.22 4.67 -13.28
N ILE A 399 18.50 3.69 -12.73
CA ILE A 399 18.94 2.98 -11.52
C ILE A 399 20.11 2.06 -11.80
N ASP A 400 20.08 1.34 -12.92
CA ASP A 400 21.23 0.58 -13.41
C ASP A 400 22.46 1.48 -13.54
N TYR A 401 22.27 2.72 -14.00
CA TYR A 401 23.29 3.75 -14.05
C TYR A 401 23.82 4.16 -12.66
N LEU A 402 22.96 4.38 -11.66
CA LEU A 402 23.39 4.74 -10.30
C LEU A 402 24.14 3.63 -9.56
N ASN A 403 23.89 2.38 -9.94
CA ASN A 403 24.43 1.19 -9.32
C ASN A 403 25.73 0.69 -9.97
N ASN A 404 26.09 1.14 -11.18
CA ASN A 404 27.26 0.65 -11.91
C ASN A 404 28.50 1.55 -11.70
N GLU A 405 29.41 1.13 -10.80
CA GLU A 405 30.63 1.88 -10.45
C GLU A 405 31.70 1.93 -11.56
N ASN A 406 31.63 1.08 -12.59
CA ASN A 406 32.70 0.88 -13.61
C ASN A 406 32.29 1.22 -15.05
N ALA A 407 31.19 1.94 -15.21
CA ALA A 407 30.49 2.07 -16.48
C ALA A 407 31.09 3.24 -17.33
N ASP A 408 31.52 3.00 -18.59
CA ASP A 408 32.03 4.07 -19.48
C ASP A 408 30.92 5.05 -19.84
N PHE A 409 31.05 6.25 -19.28
CA PHE A 409 30.03 7.29 -19.29
C PHE A 409 29.60 7.74 -20.69
N LYS A 410 30.54 7.79 -21.64
CA LYS A 410 30.24 8.25 -23.00
C LYS A 410 29.39 7.22 -23.74
N GLU A 411 29.66 5.94 -23.49
CA GLU A 411 28.96 4.82 -24.09
C GLU A 411 27.54 4.67 -23.52
N LEU A 412 27.36 4.86 -22.21
CA LEU A 412 26.04 4.84 -21.54
C LEU A 412 25.16 6.03 -21.90
N LYS A 413 25.71 7.24 -22.00
CA LYS A 413 24.97 8.41 -22.49
C LYS A 413 24.45 8.16 -23.91
N MET A 414 25.29 7.57 -24.77
CA MET A 414 24.92 7.18 -26.13
C MET A 414 23.96 5.98 -26.17
N ASP A 415 24.02 5.06 -25.21
CA ASP A 415 23.12 3.91 -25.09
C ASP A 415 21.73 4.34 -24.58
N PHE A 416 21.68 5.15 -23.51
CA PHE A 416 20.45 5.77 -22.99
C PHE A 416 19.77 6.63 -24.05
N GLN A 417 20.53 7.47 -24.77
CA GLN A 417 20.02 8.26 -25.90
C GLN A 417 19.56 7.39 -27.07
N ARG A 418 20.27 6.31 -27.41
CA ARG A 418 19.83 5.36 -28.45
C ARG A 418 18.56 4.61 -28.06
N LYS A 419 18.46 4.12 -26.82
CA LYS A 419 17.30 3.40 -26.30
C LYS A 419 16.06 4.30 -26.24
N LEU A 420 16.22 5.56 -25.84
CA LEU A 420 15.17 6.58 -25.90
C LEU A 420 14.69 6.89 -27.32
N VAL A 421 15.57 6.82 -28.33
CA VAL A 421 15.25 7.13 -29.73
C VAL A 421 14.70 5.91 -30.50
N ASN A 422 15.13 4.70 -30.14
CA ASN A 422 14.78 3.43 -30.81
C ASN A 422 13.93 2.51 -29.93
N PHE A 423 13.08 3.08 -29.08
CA PHE A 423 12.40 2.31 -28.04
C PHE A 423 11.50 1.23 -28.65
N PRO A 424 11.64 -0.06 -28.26
CA PRO A 424 10.77 -1.11 -28.73
C PRO A 424 9.41 -1.00 -28.04
N ASN A 425 8.32 -1.09 -28.82
CA ASN A 425 6.96 -1.32 -28.31
C ASN A 425 6.88 -2.66 -27.58
N SER A 426 7.50 -2.80 -26.41
CA SER A 426 7.34 -3.97 -25.56
C SER A 426 6.22 -3.66 -24.58
N ALA A 427 5.01 -4.07 -24.97
CA ALA A 427 3.85 -4.14 -24.10
C ALA A 427 4.16 -5.09 -22.94
N SER A 428 4.65 -4.55 -21.82
CA SER A 428 4.68 -5.29 -20.58
C SER A 428 3.27 -5.25 -19.98
N ASN A 429 2.73 -6.41 -19.63
CA ASN A 429 1.44 -6.58 -18.93
C ASN A 429 1.50 -6.13 -17.45
N HIS A 430 2.40 -5.22 -17.07
CA HIS A 430 2.55 -4.75 -15.69
C HIS A 430 1.56 -3.62 -15.42
N ASP A 431 0.85 -3.67 -14.28
CA ASP A 431 0.04 -2.55 -13.80
C ASP A 431 0.99 -1.39 -13.51
N TYR A 432 0.92 -0.34 -14.33
CA TYR A 432 1.80 0.82 -14.25
C TYR A 432 1.79 1.56 -12.91
N ARG A 433 0.83 1.25 -12.04
CA ARG A 433 0.77 1.76 -10.67
C ARG A 433 1.72 1.02 -9.73
N ASP A 434 2.41 0.00 -10.22
CA ASP A 434 3.41 -0.77 -9.50
C ASP A 434 4.81 -0.46 -10.03
N ILE A 435 5.51 0.43 -9.33
CA ILE A 435 6.83 0.87 -9.76
C ILE A 435 7.74 0.73 -8.54
N GLU A 436 8.66 -0.26 -8.54
CA GLU A 436 9.66 -0.44 -7.46
C GLU A 436 10.44 0.86 -7.17
N ASN A 437 10.48 1.70 -8.20
CA ASN A 437 11.36 2.80 -8.47
C ASN A 437 10.55 4.10 -8.65
N PHE A 438 9.69 4.40 -7.68
CA PHE A 438 8.66 5.42 -7.79
C PHE A 438 9.23 6.85 -7.76
N HIS A 439 8.80 7.68 -8.72
CA HIS A 439 9.17 9.10 -8.75
C HIS A 439 7.96 10.01 -8.97
N GLN A 440 7.66 10.85 -7.98
CA GLN A 440 6.46 11.70 -7.96
C GLN A 440 6.39 12.64 -9.18
N GLU A 441 7.47 13.31 -9.55
CA GLU A 441 7.43 14.28 -10.67
C GLU A 441 7.32 13.56 -12.02
N VAL A 442 7.71 12.30 -12.09
CA VAL A 442 7.59 11.47 -13.31
C VAL A 442 6.20 10.84 -13.38
N ASN A 443 5.68 10.37 -12.25
CA ASN A 443 4.42 9.65 -12.14
C ASN A 443 3.21 10.58 -12.02
N PHE A 444 3.44 11.85 -11.62
CA PHE A 444 2.47 12.94 -11.59
C PHE A 444 2.94 14.19 -12.36
N PRO A 445 3.36 14.05 -13.63
CA PRO A 445 4.15 15.09 -14.27
C PRO A 445 3.32 16.35 -14.57
N PHE A 446 2.01 16.20 -14.73
CA PHE A 446 1.08 17.32 -14.89
C PHE A 446 0.99 18.25 -13.67
N LEU A 447 1.49 17.83 -12.51
CA LEU A 447 1.57 18.68 -11.32
C LEU A 447 2.80 19.58 -11.34
N PHE A 448 3.86 19.19 -12.05
CA PHE A 448 5.15 19.87 -12.02
C PHE A 448 5.50 20.53 -13.35
N TYR A 449 4.91 20.08 -14.45
CA TYR A 449 5.27 20.49 -15.81
C TYR A 449 4.04 20.88 -16.63
N GLY A 450 4.18 21.94 -17.43
CA GLY A 450 3.20 22.36 -18.43
C GLY A 450 3.22 21.45 -19.67
N LEU A 451 2.24 21.64 -20.56
CA LEU A 451 2.11 20.83 -21.78
C LEU A 451 3.37 20.88 -22.68
N ASN A 452 4.14 21.96 -22.61
CA ASN A 452 5.37 22.09 -23.40
C ASN A 452 6.60 21.44 -22.75
N GLY A 453 6.46 20.92 -21.52
CA GLY A 453 7.52 20.31 -20.72
C GLY A 453 8.22 21.29 -19.78
N ASP A 454 7.80 22.55 -19.78
CA ASP A 454 8.36 23.60 -18.92
C ASP A 454 7.89 23.40 -17.48
N VAL A 455 8.77 23.66 -16.50
CA VAL A 455 8.40 23.62 -15.07
C VAL A 455 7.32 24.66 -14.79
N LEU A 456 6.26 24.24 -14.11
CA LEU A 456 5.22 25.15 -13.65
C LEU A 456 5.79 26.04 -12.53
N PRO A 457 5.66 27.38 -12.61
CA PRO A 457 6.10 28.29 -11.55
C PRO A 457 5.50 27.99 -10.18
N ASP A 458 4.31 27.38 -10.17
CA ASP A 458 3.53 26.90 -9.03
C ASP A 458 3.39 25.37 -9.04
N GLY A 459 4.34 24.66 -9.65
CA GLY A 459 4.34 23.21 -9.74
C GLY A 459 4.51 22.52 -8.39
N GLY A 460 3.79 21.43 -8.19
CA GLY A 460 3.80 20.62 -6.98
C GLY A 460 2.43 20.38 -6.38
N PHE A 461 2.43 19.85 -5.15
CA PHE A 461 1.23 19.60 -4.36
C PHE A 461 0.86 20.83 -3.52
N ASP A 462 -0.43 21.03 -3.31
CA ASP A 462 -0.95 22.08 -2.43
C ASP A 462 -0.75 21.70 -0.96
N ALA A 463 -0.94 20.42 -0.64
CA ALA A 463 -0.69 19.87 0.68
C ALA A 463 0.04 18.53 0.63
N VAL A 464 0.92 18.31 1.60
CA VAL A 464 1.52 17.02 1.89
C VAL A 464 1.18 16.64 3.33
N ILE A 465 0.45 15.54 3.52
CA ILE A 465 -0.02 15.05 4.82
C ILE A 465 0.43 13.62 5.05
N GLY A 466 0.42 13.15 6.29
CA GLY A 466 0.66 11.73 6.57
C GLY A 466 1.34 11.43 7.89
N ASN A 467 1.60 10.14 8.09
CA ASN A 467 2.37 9.62 9.21
C ASN A 467 3.58 8.85 8.66
N PRO A 468 4.72 9.53 8.40
CA PRO A 468 5.89 8.90 7.81
C PRO A 468 6.51 7.84 8.73
N PRO A 469 7.27 6.88 8.18
CA PRO A 469 7.89 5.83 8.97
C PRO A 469 8.96 6.33 9.95
N TYR A 470 9.15 5.62 11.07
CA TYR A 470 10.08 6.01 12.14
C TYR A 470 11.25 5.02 12.29
N GLY A 471 12.39 5.54 12.75
CA GLY A 471 13.58 4.76 13.09
C GLY A 471 14.61 4.65 11.97
N ASP A 472 15.79 4.11 12.32
CA ASP A 472 16.87 3.81 11.38
C ASP A 472 16.63 2.43 10.74
N ILE A 473 15.72 2.42 9.77
CA ILE A 473 15.23 1.20 9.10
C ILE A 473 15.80 1.04 7.68
N LEU A 474 16.61 2.00 7.24
CA LEU A 474 17.26 1.99 5.94
C LEU A 474 18.46 1.05 5.95
N ASP A 475 18.52 0.15 4.97
CA ASP A 475 19.70 -0.66 4.69
C ASP A 475 20.89 0.20 4.21
N ALA A 476 22.06 -0.42 4.07
CA ALA A 476 23.29 0.26 3.69
C ALA A 476 23.25 0.84 2.26
N GLU A 477 22.56 0.17 1.33
CA GLU A 477 22.45 0.63 -0.06
C GLU A 477 21.52 1.83 -0.17
N SER A 478 20.36 1.75 0.48
CA SER A 478 19.37 2.83 0.59
C SER A 478 19.97 4.08 1.24
N LYS A 479 20.83 3.93 2.25
CA LYS A 479 21.59 5.04 2.85
C LYS A 479 22.54 5.71 1.86
N LYS A 480 23.31 4.92 1.10
CA LYS A 480 24.20 5.44 0.05
C LYS A 480 23.40 6.15 -1.04
N LEU A 481 22.27 5.57 -1.46
CA LEU A 481 21.40 6.14 -2.47
C LEU A 481 20.80 7.47 -2.01
N ILE A 482 20.25 7.55 -0.80
CA ILE A 482 19.71 8.79 -0.23
C ILE A 482 20.79 9.88 -0.14
N GLN A 483 22.03 9.51 0.18
CA GLN A 483 23.16 10.45 0.15
C GLN A 483 23.45 10.94 -1.27
N LYS A 484 23.51 10.03 -2.26
CA LYS A 484 23.67 10.38 -3.68
C LYS A 484 22.51 11.26 -4.19
N LEU A 485 21.29 11.05 -3.72
CA LEU A 485 20.12 11.86 -4.05
C LEU A 485 20.12 13.25 -3.38
N GLY A 486 21.17 13.59 -2.63
CA GLY A 486 21.40 14.93 -2.10
C GLY A 486 20.50 15.32 -0.94
N TYR A 487 19.99 14.35 -0.16
CA TYR A 487 19.26 14.65 1.07
C TYR A 487 20.21 15.22 2.14
N LYS A 488 19.90 16.43 2.63
CA LYS A 488 20.75 17.15 3.59
C LYS A 488 20.23 17.07 5.03
N SER A 489 19.03 16.54 5.22
CA SER A 489 18.43 16.32 6.53
C SER A 489 19.11 15.20 7.32
N GLY A 490 19.97 14.37 6.71
CA GLY A 490 20.76 13.32 7.35
C GLY A 490 22.03 13.79 8.08
N GLY A 491 22.88 12.84 8.46
CA GLY A 491 24.22 13.08 9.03
C GLY A 491 24.33 12.93 10.56
N GLY A 492 25.58 12.86 11.05
CA GLY A 492 25.91 12.72 12.48
C GLY A 492 25.56 11.36 13.09
N GLY A 493 25.54 10.30 12.28
CA GLY A 493 25.19 8.94 12.72
C GLY A 493 23.69 8.70 12.98
N ASN A 494 22.81 9.61 12.55
CA ASN A 494 21.37 9.51 12.74
C ASN A 494 20.63 9.37 11.41
N ASN A 495 20.13 8.17 11.13
CA ASN A 495 19.42 7.86 9.89
C ASN A 495 17.93 7.58 10.12
N ASP A 496 17.32 8.19 11.14
CA ASP A 496 15.88 8.10 11.34
C ASP A 496 15.13 8.56 10.07
N ILE A 497 14.38 7.64 9.47
CA ILE A 497 13.87 7.76 8.10
C ILE A 497 12.87 8.91 7.90
N PHE A 498 12.05 9.25 8.92
CA PHE A 498 11.05 10.33 8.83
C PHE A 498 11.65 11.68 8.40
N ARG A 499 12.93 11.92 8.70
CA ARG A 499 13.62 13.18 8.37
C ARG A 499 13.71 13.38 6.86
N PHE A 500 13.95 12.29 6.14
CA PHE A 500 14.02 12.28 4.68
C PHE A 500 12.62 12.45 4.08
N PHE A 501 11.58 11.88 4.70
CA PHE A 501 10.20 12.10 4.28
C PHE A 501 9.76 13.56 4.45
N VAL A 502 10.14 14.22 5.54
CA VAL A 502 9.88 15.66 5.73
C VAL A 502 10.60 16.47 4.66
N GLU A 503 11.90 16.22 4.41
CA GLU A 503 12.63 16.91 3.35
C GLU A 503 12.02 16.65 1.97
N ARG A 504 11.61 15.42 1.67
CA ARG A 504 10.95 15.06 0.41
C ARG A 504 9.59 15.74 0.27
N GLY A 505 8.77 15.72 1.32
CA GLY A 505 7.48 16.41 1.34
C GLY A 505 7.62 17.90 1.05
N LEU A 506 8.58 18.58 1.69
CA LEU A 506 8.87 19.99 1.42
C LEU A 506 9.34 20.25 -0.01
N LYS A 507 10.12 19.34 -0.62
CA LYS A 507 10.53 19.45 -2.04
C LYS A 507 9.37 19.26 -3.02
N LEU A 508 8.33 18.54 -2.63
CA LEU A 508 7.18 18.21 -3.48
C LEU A 508 6.05 19.24 -3.40
N LEU A 509 6.09 20.13 -2.41
CA LEU A 509 5.14 21.21 -2.28
C LEU A 509 5.39 22.30 -3.32
N LYS A 510 4.31 22.86 -3.84
CA LYS A 510 4.38 24.13 -4.56
C LYS A 510 4.71 25.27 -3.60
N LYS A 511 5.06 26.43 -4.14
CA LYS A 511 5.22 27.65 -3.34
C LYS A 511 3.91 28.01 -2.63
N GLY A 512 3.97 28.12 -1.30
CA GLY A 512 2.80 28.41 -0.45
C GLY A 512 1.97 27.19 -0.07
N GLY A 513 2.36 25.97 -0.48
CA GLY A 513 1.73 24.74 -0.01
C GLY A 513 2.06 24.42 1.45
N MET A 514 1.28 23.53 2.06
CA MET A 514 1.38 23.19 3.48
C MET A 514 1.79 21.73 3.74
N LEU A 515 2.61 21.50 4.77
CA LEU A 515 3.01 20.18 5.22
C LEU A 515 2.43 19.87 6.61
N GLY A 516 1.72 18.74 6.74
CA GLY A 516 1.11 18.29 7.99
C GLY A 516 1.46 16.84 8.32
N PHE A 517 2.48 16.63 9.17
CA PHE A 517 2.95 15.29 9.55
C PHE A 517 2.86 15.00 11.04
N ILE A 518 2.67 13.71 11.37
CA ILE A 518 2.91 13.17 12.71
C ILE A 518 4.36 12.71 12.81
N LEU A 519 5.13 13.26 13.75
CA LEU A 519 6.55 12.97 13.91
C LEU A 519 6.89 12.61 15.37
N PRO A 520 7.95 11.83 15.62
CA PRO A 520 8.41 11.56 16.99
C PRO A 520 8.94 12.83 17.66
N ASN A 521 8.43 13.19 18.84
CA ASN A 521 8.84 14.43 19.54
C ASN A 521 10.32 14.51 19.92
N THR A 522 11.07 13.40 19.83
CA THR A 522 12.51 13.35 20.03
C THR A 522 13.28 14.30 19.11
N TYR A 523 12.71 14.64 17.94
CA TYR A 523 13.34 15.58 17.00
C TYR A 523 13.47 17.01 17.55
N LEU A 524 12.59 17.42 18.48
CA LEU A 524 12.58 18.77 19.04
C LEU A 524 13.84 19.06 19.86
N LYS A 525 14.24 18.10 20.72
CA LYS A 525 15.30 18.30 21.72
C LYS A 525 16.61 17.57 21.39
N GLY A 526 16.56 16.49 20.63
CA GLY A 526 17.74 15.65 20.38
C GLY A 526 18.86 16.38 19.62
N LYS A 527 20.09 16.33 20.14
CA LYS A 527 21.30 16.90 19.48
C LYS A 527 21.49 16.32 18.08
N LYS A 528 21.21 15.02 17.90
CA LYS A 528 21.30 14.29 16.63
C LYS A 528 20.35 14.78 15.53
N TYR A 529 19.39 15.66 15.83
CA TYR A 529 18.46 16.24 14.86
C TYR A 529 18.76 17.71 14.53
N ARG A 530 19.92 18.25 14.93
CA ARG A 530 20.30 19.65 14.66
C ARG A 530 20.27 19.98 13.16
N ASN A 531 20.87 19.13 12.32
CA ASN A 531 20.87 19.33 10.86
C ASN A 531 19.46 19.27 10.28
N PHE A 532 18.60 18.40 10.80
CA PHE A 532 17.21 18.32 10.38
C PHE A 532 16.41 19.57 10.73
N ARG A 533 16.49 20.05 11.98
CA ARG A 533 15.82 21.31 12.35
C ARG A 533 16.31 22.49 11.52
N LYS A 534 17.62 22.57 11.26
CA LYS A 534 18.20 23.60 10.37
C LYS A 534 17.62 23.48 8.97
N ARG A 535 17.58 22.26 8.41
CA ARG A 535 17.05 22.00 7.06
C ARG A 535 15.57 22.36 6.93
N VAL A 536 14.75 22.06 7.93
CA VAL A 536 13.32 22.42 7.94
C VAL A 536 13.17 23.95 7.90
N VAL A 537 13.86 24.69 8.75
CA VAL A 537 13.79 26.17 8.78
C VAL A 537 14.37 26.81 7.52
N GLU A 538 15.35 26.18 6.85
CA GLU A 538 15.87 26.64 5.56
C GLU A 538 14.86 26.47 4.42
N MET A 539 13.97 25.48 4.51
CA MET A 539 13.04 25.11 3.42
C MET A 539 11.60 25.58 3.66
N SER A 540 11.22 25.88 4.89
CA SER A 540 9.84 26.24 5.26
C SER A 540 9.77 27.27 6.38
N CYS A 541 8.56 27.79 6.60
CA CYS A 541 8.22 28.61 7.76
C CYS A 541 7.31 27.78 8.69
N PRO A 542 7.83 27.21 9.80
CA PRO A 542 7.00 26.42 10.71
C PRO A 542 5.90 27.28 11.35
N GLU A 543 4.64 26.95 11.09
CA GLU A 543 3.49 27.70 11.64
C GLU A 543 3.07 27.19 13.01
N GLU A 544 3.01 25.87 13.19
CA GLU A 544 2.50 25.24 14.41
C GLU A 544 3.23 23.93 14.73
N ILE A 545 3.43 23.67 16.03
CA ILE A 545 3.88 22.38 16.57
C ILE A 545 2.95 22.02 17.72
N LEU A 546 2.27 20.87 17.60
CA LEU A 546 1.42 20.29 18.63
C LEU A 546 2.17 19.12 19.29
N ASP A 547 2.76 19.34 20.48
CA ASP A 547 3.45 18.32 21.30
C ASP A 547 2.55 17.80 22.42
#